data_AF-A0A2I7L8E7-F1
#
_entry.id   AF-A0A2I7L8E7-F1
#
_cell.length_a   1.000
_cell.length_b   1.000
_cell.length_c   1.000
_cell.angle_alpha   90.00
_cell.angle_beta   90.00
_cell.angle_gamma   90.00
#
_symmetry.space_group_name_H-M   'P 1'
#
loop_
_entity.id
_entity.type
_entity.pdbx_description
1 polymer ?
#
loop_
_entity_poly.entity_id
_entity_poly.type
_entity_poly.pdbx_seq_one_letter_code
_entity_poly.pdbx_strand_id
1 'polypeptide(L)'
;MNLFTDIRSLVLDCLTAMVAEGTLPEGLDFANVAVEPPRDAAHGDMATNAAMVLAKPAKMKPRDIADALAGKLAADARVTSAEVAGPGFLNLRLDRSSWQSVLGAVLAEDIKFGRSDLGAGKRVNVEYVSANPTGPLHVGHTRGAVFGDALASLLDFVGYDVTREYYINDGGGQVDVLARSVYLRYLEAHGQEVAFVDGTYPGDYLVPVGQALKDKVGDAYVDQPEDVWLEEIRNFATDAMMDLIRADLASLGIQMDKFFSEKSLYGTGLIESALKSLDDKGLIYEGVLEPPKGKKPDDWEPREQTLFKSTEHGDDVDRPVKKSDGAWTYFAPDIAYHYDKVERGFDMLIDIFGADHGGYVKRMKAAVSALSDGRVPLDIKLCQLVKLFKDGQEFKMSKRAGTFVTLRDVVDAVGPDVTRFMLLTRKNDQGFDFDLDKALEQSKDNPVFYVQYANARICSTLRKAAEAGITTDDATLAAADLTLLQDDAQLTVAKKLAEWPRLVEIAARTNEPHRVAFYLYDLASELHGLYHLGKTNEGLRFVNESNPSATHAKMALAKAVSIVISAGLGILGVTPAQEMR
;
A
#
# COMPACT_ATOMS: atom_id res chain seq x y z
N MET A 1 1.51 14.02 -18.15
CA MET A 1 2.60 13.67 -19.11
C MET A 1 3.42 12.54 -18.51
N ASN A 2 3.83 11.54 -19.31
CA ASN A 2 4.77 10.50 -18.85
C ASN A 2 5.86 10.33 -19.92
N LEU A 3 7.00 11.00 -19.72
CA LEU A 3 8.06 11.08 -20.73
C LEU A 3 8.58 9.71 -21.17
N PHE A 4 8.67 8.73 -20.26
CA PHE A 4 9.08 7.36 -20.62
C PHE A 4 8.03 6.68 -21.51
N THR A 5 6.74 6.88 -21.24
CA THR A 5 5.65 6.38 -22.10
C THR A 5 5.62 7.11 -23.45
N ASP A 6 5.90 8.40 -23.47
CA ASP A 6 5.95 9.20 -24.70
C ASP A 6 7.10 8.73 -25.61
N ILE A 7 8.28 8.50 -25.05
CA ILE A 7 9.44 7.95 -25.80
C ILE A 7 9.20 6.49 -26.17
N ARG A 8 8.55 5.68 -25.33
CA ARG A 8 8.11 4.33 -25.72
C ARG A 8 7.17 4.38 -26.92
N SER A 9 6.21 5.30 -26.94
CA SER A 9 5.28 5.47 -28.06
C SER A 9 6.02 5.84 -29.34
N LEU A 10 6.99 6.76 -29.26
CA LEU A 10 7.89 7.07 -30.38
C LEU A 10 8.65 5.84 -30.90
N VAL A 11 9.17 4.99 -30.00
CA VAL A 11 9.82 3.73 -30.38
C VAL A 11 8.84 2.82 -31.13
N LEU A 12 7.60 2.67 -30.63
CA LEU A 12 6.57 1.86 -31.29
C LEU A 12 6.15 2.41 -32.65
N ASP A 13 6.06 3.73 -32.79
CA ASP A 13 5.75 4.39 -34.05
C ASP A 13 6.87 4.18 -35.08
N CYS A 14 8.13 4.30 -34.66
CA CYS A 14 9.29 4.00 -35.51
C CYS A 14 9.31 2.53 -35.94
N LEU A 15 8.99 1.59 -35.05
CA LEU A 15 8.89 0.17 -35.39
C LEU A 15 7.76 -0.09 -36.38
N THR A 16 6.60 0.56 -36.19
CA THR A 16 5.46 0.48 -37.12
C THR A 16 5.82 1.02 -38.50
N ALA A 17 6.55 2.14 -38.57
CA ALA A 17 7.08 2.66 -39.82
C ALA A 17 8.07 1.69 -40.49
N MET A 18 8.96 1.05 -39.71
CA MET A 18 9.87 0.02 -40.23
C MET A 18 9.13 -1.19 -40.81
N VAL A 19 7.97 -1.57 -40.25
CA VAL A 19 7.10 -2.60 -40.84
C VAL A 19 6.51 -2.10 -42.16
N ALA A 20 5.97 -0.88 -42.20
CA ALA A 20 5.36 -0.31 -43.41
C ALA A 20 6.37 -0.13 -44.56
N GLU A 21 7.63 0.14 -44.24
CA GLU A 21 8.74 0.26 -45.19
C GLU A 21 9.32 -1.10 -45.63
N GLY A 22 8.85 -2.21 -45.07
CA GLY A 22 9.36 -3.55 -45.36
C GLY A 22 10.72 -3.87 -44.72
N THR A 23 11.20 -3.03 -43.80
CA THR A 23 12.42 -3.28 -43.02
C THR A 23 12.18 -4.35 -41.95
N LEU A 24 10.99 -4.38 -41.35
CA LEU A 24 10.51 -5.42 -40.45
C LEU A 24 9.33 -6.18 -41.08
N PRO A 25 9.16 -7.49 -40.77
CA PRO A 25 8.00 -8.23 -41.24
C PRO A 25 6.70 -7.78 -40.55
N GLU A 26 5.57 -8.01 -41.22
CA GLU A 26 4.24 -7.82 -40.63
C GLU A 26 3.96 -8.84 -39.50
N GLY A 27 3.02 -8.50 -38.61
CA GLY A 27 2.55 -9.40 -37.56
C GLY A 27 3.47 -9.53 -36.33
N LEU A 28 4.43 -8.62 -36.16
CA LEU A 28 5.26 -8.55 -34.95
C LEU A 28 4.47 -8.05 -33.74
N ASP A 29 4.72 -8.66 -32.58
CA ASP A 29 4.18 -8.22 -31.30
C ASP A 29 5.16 -7.29 -30.59
N PHE A 30 4.70 -6.06 -30.29
CA PHE A 30 5.49 -5.04 -29.60
C PHE A 30 5.20 -4.94 -28.09
N ALA A 31 4.36 -5.80 -27.52
CA ALA A 31 3.95 -5.70 -26.12
C ALA A 31 5.14 -5.68 -25.13
N ASN A 32 6.19 -6.45 -25.42
CA ASN A 32 7.38 -6.58 -24.58
C ASN A 32 8.47 -5.52 -24.85
N VAL A 33 8.22 -4.56 -25.75
CA VAL A 33 9.11 -3.42 -25.99
C VAL A 33 8.99 -2.45 -24.82
N ALA A 34 10.14 -2.17 -24.19
CA ALA A 34 10.27 -1.29 -23.05
C ALA A 34 11.22 -0.12 -23.34
N VAL A 35 11.00 0.98 -22.65
CA VAL A 35 11.91 2.13 -22.55
C VAL A 35 12.09 2.41 -21.06
N GLU A 36 13.33 2.33 -20.59
CA GLU A 36 13.65 2.42 -19.17
C GLU A 36 14.95 3.22 -18.96
N PRO A 37 15.21 3.74 -17.75
CA PRO A 37 16.54 4.28 -17.43
C PRO A 37 17.61 3.20 -17.64
N PRO A 38 18.76 3.54 -18.24
CA PRO A 38 19.85 2.59 -18.36
C PRO A 38 20.42 2.23 -16.97
N ARG A 39 21.00 1.03 -16.86
CA ARG A 39 21.69 0.60 -15.62
C ARG A 39 22.88 1.48 -15.25
N ASP A 40 23.56 2.02 -16.27
CA ASP A 40 24.69 2.92 -16.12
C ASP A 40 24.28 4.27 -16.73
N ALA A 41 24.31 5.34 -15.95
CA ALA A 41 23.97 6.69 -16.41
C ALA A 41 24.93 7.19 -17.51
N ALA A 42 26.13 6.62 -17.64
CA ALA A 42 27.03 6.90 -18.75
C ALA A 42 26.42 6.49 -20.11
N HIS A 43 25.50 5.53 -20.12
CA HIS A 43 24.82 5.04 -21.32
C HIS A 43 23.63 5.91 -21.76
N GLY A 44 23.49 7.13 -21.26
CA GLY A 44 22.43 8.05 -21.68
C GLY A 44 21.30 8.14 -20.67
N ASP A 45 20.16 8.61 -21.14
CA ASP A 45 19.01 8.94 -20.29
C ASP A 45 17.93 7.85 -20.32
N MET A 46 17.77 7.18 -21.46
CA MET A 46 16.83 6.07 -21.63
C MET A 46 17.45 4.98 -22.48
N ALA A 47 16.99 3.75 -22.32
CA ALA A 47 17.38 2.63 -23.15
C ALA A 47 16.15 1.81 -23.56
N THR A 48 16.15 1.28 -24.79
CA THR A 48 15.13 0.35 -25.25
C THR A 48 15.69 -1.03 -25.58
N ASN A 49 14.92 -2.06 -25.23
CA ASN A 49 15.18 -3.46 -25.55
C ASN A 49 14.56 -3.89 -26.90
N ALA A 50 13.95 -2.98 -27.65
CA ALA A 50 13.12 -3.28 -28.82
C ALA A 50 13.77 -4.29 -29.78
N ALA A 51 15.01 -4.03 -30.19
CA ALA A 51 15.71 -4.87 -31.14
C ALA A 51 16.00 -6.28 -30.59
N MET A 52 16.27 -6.41 -29.28
CA MET A 52 16.49 -7.71 -28.63
C MET A 52 15.22 -8.55 -28.60
N VAL A 53 14.07 -7.91 -28.32
CA VAL A 53 12.76 -8.56 -28.26
C VAL A 53 12.31 -9.02 -29.64
N LEU A 54 12.56 -8.21 -30.67
CA LEU A 54 12.02 -8.43 -32.02
C LEU A 54 12.92 -9.25 -32.93
N ALA A 55 14.21 -9.40 -32.63
CA ALA A 55 15.16 -10.12 -33.47
C ALA A 55 14.72 -11.54 -33.87
N LYS A 56 14.30 -12.36 -32.89
CA LYS A 56 13.89 -13.75 -33.14
C LYS A 56 12.60 -13.84 -33.96
N PRO A 57 11.50 -13.15 -33.59
CA PRO A 57 10.28 -13.11 -34.41
C PRO A 57 10.52 -12.56 -35.83
N ALA A 58 11.35 -11.53 -35.97
CA ALA A 58 11.67 -10.91 -37.25
C ALA A 58 12.66 -11.74 -38.10
N LYS A 59 13.30 -12.77 -37.53
CA LYS A 59 14.40 -13.53 -38.15
C LYS A 59 15.56 -12.64 -38.62
N MET A 60 15.84 -11.58 -37.87
CA MET A 60 16.89 -10.60 -38.15
C MET A 60 17.92 -10.58 -37.02
N LYS A 61 19.11 -10.05 -37.27
CA LYS A 61 20.07 -9.81 -36.20
C LYS A 61 19.59 -8.61 -35.37
N PRO A 62 19.68 -8.65 -34.02
CA PRO A 62 19.23 -7.52 -33.21
C PRO A 62 19.98 -6.23 -33.56
N ARG A 63 21.27 -6.30 -33.90
CA ARG A 63 22.04 -5.14 -34.36
C ARG A 63 21.42 -4.44 -35.58
N ASP A 64 21.00 -5.21 -36.59
CA ASP A 64 20.41 -4.66 -37.82
C ASP A 64 19.09 -3.92 -37.53
N ILE A 65 18.26 -4.46 -36.63
CA ILE A 65 17.04 -3.79 -36.17
C ILE A 65 17.39 -2.52 -35.39
N ALA A 66 18.38 -2.59 -34.50
CA ALA A 66 18.76 -1.48 -33.64
C ALA A 66 19.36 -0.32 -34.44
N ASP A 67 20.22 -0.58 -35.43
CA ASP A 67 20.83 0.46 -36.28
C ASP A 67 19.75 1.17 -37.13
N ALA A 68 18.79 0.42 -37.69
CA ALA A 68 17.66 0.99 -38.43
C ALA A 68 16.73 1.84 -37.53
N LEU A 69 16.45 1.35 -36.32
CA LEU A 69 15.65 2.08 -35.34
C LEU A 69 16.36 3.35 -34.84
N ALA A 70 17.68 3.28 -34.62
CA ALA A 70 18.50 4.41 -34.18
C ALA A 70 18.40 5.61 -35.13
N GLY A 71 18.49 5.34 -36.44
CA GLY A 71 18.38 6.38 -37.46
C GLY A 71 17.03 7.10 -37.46
N LYS A 72 15.94 6.39 -37.16
CA LYS A 72 14.60 6.99 -37.06
C LYS A 72 14.42 7.77 -35.77
N LEU A 73 14.87 7.23 -34.64
CA LEU A 73 14.76 7.92 -33.35
C LEU A 73 15.56 9.22 -33.33
N ALA A 74 16.75 9.24 -33.95
CA ALA A 74 17.57 10.44 -34.07
C ALA A 74 16.95 11.56 -34.93
N ALA A 75 15.85 11.28 -35.65
CA ALA A 75 15.11 12.30 -36.40
C ALA A 75 14.09 13.07 -35.53
N ASP A 76 13.76 12.57 -34.34
CA ASP A 76 12.90 13.27 -33.39
C ASP A 76 13.71 14.33 -32.63
N ALA A 77 13.20 15.57 -32.60
CA ALA A 77 13.90 16.70 -31.97
C ALA A 77 14.16 16.52 -30.47
N ARG A 78 13.44 15.60 -29.80
CA ARG A 78 13.64 15.27 -28.39
C ARG A 78 14.86 14.38 -28.17
N VAL A 79 15.38 13.70 -29.19
CA VAL A 79 16.49 12.75 -29.11
C VAL A 79 17.75 13.38 -29.68
N THR A 80 18.76 13.60 -28.83
CA THR A 80 20.05 14.17 -29.27
C THR A 80 21.01 13.10 -29.80
N SER A 81 20.95 11.88 -29.26
CA SER A 81 21.63 10.73 -29.85
C SER A 81 20.89 9.42 -29.56
N ALA A 82 21.00 8.47 -30.49
CA ALA A 82 20.54 7.09 -30.35
C ALA A 82 21.70 6.16 -30.72
N GLU A 83 22.28 5.49 -29.72
CA GLU A 83 23.52 4.72 -29.86
C GLU A 83 23.28 3.24 -29.57
N VAL A 84 23.70 2.37 -30.49
CA VAL A 84 23.53 0.93 -30.34
C VAL A 84 24.67 0.33 -29.52
N ALA A 85 24.34 -0.22 -28.36
CA ALA A 85 25.25 -0.89 -27.44
C ALA A 85 25.15 -2.42 -27.52
N GLY A 86 26.31 -3.08 -27.41
CA GLY A 86 26.41 -4.54 -27.38
C GLY A 86 25.64 -5.22 -28.53
N PRO A 87 24.84 -6.26 -28.25
CA PRO A 87 24.17 -7.05 -29.28
C PRO A 87 22.98 -6.34 -29.93
N GLY A 88 22.49 -5.22 -29.40
CA GLY A 88 21.30 -4.52 -29.91
C GLY A 88 20.49 -3.74 -28.87
N PHE A 89 21.06 -3.37 -27.73
CA PHE A 89 20.40 -2.38 -26.86
C PHE A 89 20.57 -1.00 -27.47
N LEU A 90 19.54 -0.17 -27.41
CA LEU A 90 19.59 1.17 -27.96
C LEU A 90 19.49 2.19 -26.84
N ASN A 91 20.58 2.95 -26.67
CA ASN A 91 20.75 3.99 -25.66
C ASN A 91 20.39 5.34 -26.25
N LEU A 92 19.58 6.12 -25.55
CA LEU A 92 19.05 7.40 -25.99
C LEU A 92 19.55 8.51 -25.08
N ARG A 93 20.02 9.61 -25.67
CA ARG A 93 20.19 10.89 -24.98
C ARG A 93 19.08 11.82 -25.40
N LEU A 94 18.47 12.50 -24.44
CA LEU A 94 17.37 13.42 -24.71
C LEU A 94 17.85 14.87 -24.69
N ASP A 95 17.17 15.69 -25.48
CA ASP A 95 17.35 17.13 -25.44
C ASP A 95 16.87 17.70 -24.11
N ARG A 96 17.52 18.78 -23.67
CA ARG A 96 17.23 19.45 -22.39
C ARG A 96 15.77 19.90 -22.28
N SER A 97 15.19 20.31 -23.40
CA SER A 97 13.78 20.73 -23.47
C SER A 97 12.82 19.61 -23.04
N SER A 98 13.18 18.34 -23.22
CA SER A 98 12.37 17.21 -22.77
C SER A 98 12.23 17.21 -21.24
N TRP A 99 13.32 17.42 -20.52
CA TRP A 99 13.30 17.48 -19.05
C TRP A 99 12.62 18.74 -18.53
N GLN A 100 12.83 19.87 -19.21
CA GLN A 100 12.18 21.13 -18.87
C GLN A 100 10.66 21.03 -19.05
N SER A 101 10.19 20.35 -20.12
CA SER A 101 8.76 20.16 -20.37
C SER A 101 8.05 19.34 -19.28
N VAL A 102 8.76 18.41 -18.62
CA VAL A 102 8.23 17.66 -17.48
C VAL A 102 7.88 18.60 -16.33
N LEU A 103 8.69 19.63 -16.06
CA LEU A 103 8.38 20.60 -15.02
C LEU A 103 7.10 21.38 -15.34
N GLY A 104 6.93 21.77 -16.60
CA GLY A 104 5.70 22.40 -17.08
C GLY A 104 4.48 21.49 -16.86
N ALA A 105 4.61 20.20 -17.16
CA ALA A 105 3.54 19.22 -16.93
C ALA A 105 3.22 19.03 -15.44
N VAL A 106 4.23 18.96 -14.56
CA VAL A 106 4.03 18.87 -13.11
C VAL A 106 3.26 20.09 -12.59
N LEU A 107 3.63 21.30 -13.03
CA LEU A 107 2.98 22.53 -12.60
C LEU A 107 1.54 22.63 -13.12
N ALA A 108 1.28 22.16 -14.34
CA ALA A 108 -0.06 22.18 -14.94
C ALA A 108 -1.00 21.13 -14.35
N GLU A 109 -0.50 19.93 -14.05
CA GLU A 109 -1.29 18.81 -13.51
C GLU A 109 -1.39 18.86 -11.97
N ASP A 110 -0.52 19.62 -11.31
CA ASP A 110 -0.42 19.72 -9.85
C ASP A 110 -0.33 18.32 -9.20
N ILE A 111 -0.97 18.08 -8.06
CA ILE A 111 -0.99 16.79 -7.35
C ILE A 111 -1.55 15.62 -8.19
N LYS A 112 -2.12 15.88 -9.38
CA LYS A 112 -2.56 14.83 -10.31
C LYS A 112 -1.43 14.32 -11.19
N PHE A 113 -0.28 14.99 -11.23
CA PHE A 113 0.88 14.52 -11.99
C PHE A 113 1.28 13.11 -11.54
N GLY A 114 1.40 12.21 -12.50
CA GLY A 114 1.69 10.79 -12.26
C GLY A 114 0.47 9.91 -12.01
N ARG A 115 -0.74 10.46 -11.89
CA ARG A 115 -1.97 9.65 -11.98
C ARG A 115 -2.05 9.00 -13.35
N SER A 116 -2.58 7.78 -13.41
CA SER A 116 -2.78 7.04 -14.65
C SER A 116 -4.10 6.29 -14.66
N ASP A 117 -4.45 5.72 -15.81
CA ASP A 117 -5.61 4.87 -16.03
C ASP A 117 -5.25 3.38 -16.00
N LEU A 118 -4.12 3.01 -15.39
CA LEU A 118 -3.62 1.64 -15.30
C LEU A 118 -4.67 0.65 -14.78
N GLY A 119 -5.44 1.07 -13.78
CA GLY A 119 -6.52 0.26 -13.20
C GLY A 119 -7.73 0.13 -14.10
N ALA A 120 -7.94 1.04 -15.06
CA ALA A 120 -9.06 1.06 -15.99
C ALA A 120 -10.45 0.90 -15.32
N GLY A 121 -10.60 1.41 -14.09
CA GLY A 121 -11.83 1.28 -13.30
C GLY A 121 -12.10 -0.12 -12.76
N LYS A 122 -11.14 -1.04 -12.84
CA LYS A 122 -11.26 -2.37 -12.22
C LYS A 122 -11.49 -2.23 -10.72
N ARG A 123 -12.43 -3.02 -10.21
CA ARG A 123 -12.87 -3.00 -8.83
C ARG A 123 -11.94 -3.86 -7.98
N VAL A 124 -11.31 -3.27 -6.96
CA VAL A 124 -10.36 -3.98 -6.09
C VAL A 124 -10.84 -3.90 -4.65
N ASN A 125 -10.91 -5.05 -3.99
CA ASN A 125 -11.09 -5.13 -2.55
C ASN A 125 -9.72 -5.19 -1.87
N VAL A 126 -9.44 -4.26 -0.95
CA VAL A 126 -8.26 -4.29 -0.10
C VAL A 126 -8.72 -4.50 1.33
N GLU A 127 -8.54 -5.72 1.84
CA GLU A 127 -8.84 -6.06 3.23
C GLU A 127 -7.62 -5.95 4.11
N TYR A 128 -7.75 -5.27 5.25
CA TYR A 128 -6.65 -5.12 6.20
C TYR A 128 -7.14 -4.88 7.63
N VAL A 129 -6.21 -5.10 8.57
CA VAL A 129 -6.43 -5.08 10.03
C VAL A 129 -7.22 -6.28 10.52
N SER A 130 -8.51 -6.39 10.15
CA SER A 130 -9.42 -7.51 10.47
C SER A 130 -9.18 -8.16 11.84
N ALA A 131 -8.99 -7.32 12.86
CA ALA A 131 -8.68 -7.78 14.22
C ALA A 131 -9.98 -8.19 14.93
N ASN A 132 -9.87 -9.10 15.88
CA ASN A 132 -11.03 -9.50 16.67
C ASN A 132 -11.52 -8.29 17.48
N PRO A 133 -12.85 -8.08 17.59
CA PRO A 133 -13.43 -6.92 18.27
C PRO A 133 -13.40 -7.09 19.80
N THR A 134 -12.24 -7.44 20.36
CA THR A 134 -12.08 -7.79 21.78
C THR A 134 -11.27 -6.76 22.56
N GLY A 135 -10.85 -5.66 21.93
CA GLY A 135 -10.08 -4.61 22.58
C GLY A 135 -9.43 -3.63 21.58
N PRO A 136 -8.66 -2.66 22.09
CA PRO A 136 -7.90 -1.72 21.27
C PRO A 136 -6.96 -2.38 20.27
N LEU A 137 -6.69 -1.66 19.18
CA LEU A 137 -5.63 -2.08 18.28
C LEU A 137 -4.28 -1.90 18.98
N HIS A 138 -3.40 -2.88 18.84
CA HIS A 138 -2.02 -2.82 19.34
C HIS A 138 -1.02 -2.62 18.20
N VAL A 139 0.23 -2.34 18.54
CA VAL A 139 1.31 -2.09 17.57
C VAL A 139 1.44 -3.15 16.47
N GLY A 140 1.14 -4.42 16.78
CA GLY A 140 1.13 -5.51 15.78
C GLY A 140 0.16 -5.29 14.62
N HIS A 141 -0.96 -4.58 14.85
CA HIS A 141 -1.96 -4.25 13.82
C HIS A 141 -1.56 -3.00 13.03
N THR A 142 -0.81 -2.08 13.64
CA THR A 142 -0.49 -0.76 13.06
C THR A 142 0.19 -0.87 11.71
N ARG A 143 1.12 -1.81 11.54
CA ARG A 143 1.82 -1.97 10.26
C ARG A 143 0.90 -2.44 9.13
N GLY A 144 0.05 -3.43 9.40
CA GLY A 144 -0.95 -3.90 8.45
C GLY A 144 -1.93 -2.78 8.09
N ALA A 145 -2.33 -1.97 9.08
CA ALA A 145 -3.19 -0.81 8.92
C ALA A 145 -2.60 0.22 7.94
N VAL A 146 -1.37 0.67 8.21
CA VAL A 146 -0.67 1.66 7.39
C VAL A 146 -0.36 1.13 5.99
N PHE A 147 0.10 -0.13 5.89
CA PHE A 147 0.40 -0.74 4.61
C PHE A 147 -0.85 -0.86 3.72
N GLY A 148 -1.97 -1.32 4.28
CA GLY A 148 -3.21 -1.50 3.54
C GLY A 148 -3.81 -0.20 3.06
N ASP A 149 -3.85 0.81 3.92
CA ASP A 149 -4.37 2.12 3.54
C ASP A 149 -3.49 2.82 2.48
N ALA A 150 -2.16 2.71 2.59
CA ALA A 150 -1.25 3.24 1.57
C ALA A 150 -1.33 2.49 0.24
N LEU A 151 -1.51 1.16 0.27
CA LEU A 151 -1.72 0.36 -0.94
C LEU A 151 -3.06 0.70 -1.61
N ALA A 152 -4.14 0.81 -0.83
CA ALA A 152 -5.44 1.20 -1.33
C ALA A 152 -5.40 2.58 -2.00
N SER A 153 -4.73 3.54 -1.36
CA SER A 153 -4.57 4.91 -1.90
C SER A 153 -3.67 4.94 -3.15
N LEU A 154 -2.65 4.08 -3.22
CA LEU A 154 -1.81 3.92 -4.41
C LEU A 154 -2.58 3.34 -5.60
N LEU A 155 -3.44 2.34 -5.35
CA LEU A 155 -4.28 1.72 -6.38
C LEU A 155 -5.34 2.72 -6.90
N ASP A 156 -5.98 3.48 -6.01
CA ASP A 156 -6.89 4.57 -6.40
C ASP A 156 -6.19 5.60 -7.29
N PHE A 157 -4.96 6.00 -6.91
CA PHE A 157 -4.18 6.99 -7.65
C PHE A 157 -3.84 6.56 -9.09
N VAL A 158 -3.77 5.25 -9.37
CA VAL A 158 -3.55 4.71 -10.72
C VAL A 158 -4.83 4.18 -11.39
N GLY A 159 -6.01 4.57 -10.88
CA GLY A 159 -7.28 4.38 -11.59
C GLY A 159 -8.01 3.08 -11.32
N TYR A 160 -7.75 2.39 -10.20
CA TYR A 160 -8.62 1.32 -9.71
C TYR A 160 -9.80 1.88 -8.91
N ASP A 161 -10.95 1.20 -8.92
CA ASP A 161 -12.07 1.46 -8.02
C ASP A 161 -11.87 0.64 -6.73
N VAL A 162 -11.35 1.29 -5.69
CA VAL A 162 -10.86 0.60 -4.48
C VAL A 162 -11.91 0.61 -3.38
N THR A 163 -12.15 -0.54 -2.76
CA THR A 163 -12.89 -0.69 -1.50
C THR A 163 -11.94 -1.12 -0.39
N ARG A 164 -11.81 -0.29 0.66
CA ARG A 164 -11.14 -0.62 1.93
C ARG A 164 -12.12 -1.39 2.81
N GLU A 165 -11.82 -2.66 3.10
CA GLU A 165 -12.72 -3.52 3.88
C GLU A 165 -12.06 -4.02 5.16
N TYR A 166 -12.86 -4.08 6.23
CA TYR A 166 -12.48 -4.65 7.52
C TYR A 166 -13.40 -5.82 7.82
N TYR A 167 -12.83 -7.01 8.01
CA TYR A 167 -13.60 -8.18 8.46
C TYR A 167 -13.66 -8.22 9.99
N ILE A 168 -14.86 -8.17 10.55
CA ILE A 168 -15.12 -8.25 11.98
C ILE A 168 -15.30 -9.72 12.34
N ASN A 169 -14.35 -10.28 13.08
CA ASN A 169 -14.43 -11.64 13.61
C ASN A 169 -15.33 -11.69 14.88
N ASP A 170 -16.61 -11.41 14.69
CA ASP A 170 -17.65 -11.40 15.73
C ASP A 170 -18.45 -12.70 15.78
N GLY A 171 -18.09 -13.72 14.99
CA GLY A 171 -18.78 -15.02 14.96
C GLY A 171 -18.32 -16.02 16.01
N GLY A 172 -17.09 -15.87 16.54
CA GLY A 172 -16.46 -16.87 17.41
C GLY A 172 -16.68 -16.67 18.92
N GLY A 173 -16.30 -17.67 19.73
CA GLY A 173 -16.49 -17.64 21.19
C GLY A 173 -15.69 -16.57 21.95
N GLN A 174 -14.75 -15.87 21.31
CA GLN A 174 -14.00 -14.78 21.94
C GLN A 174 -14.90 -13.58 22.27
N VAL A 175 -15.93 -13.31 21.48
CA VAL A 175 -16.90 -12.25 21.82
C VAL A 175 -17.81 -12.64 22.98
N ASP A 176 -18.03 -13.93 23.25
CA ASP A 176 -18.71 -14.37 24.47
C ASP A 176 -17.83 -14.12 25.70
N VAL A 177 -16.52 -14.38 25.58
CA VAL A 177 -15.54 -14.06 26.64
C VAL A 177 -15.49 -12.55 26.90
N LEU A 178 -15.54 -11.74 25.84
CA LEU A 178 -15.67 -10.28 25.96
C LEU A 178 -16.94 -9.89 26.71
N ALA A 179 -18.09 -10.46 26.33
CA ALA A 179 -19.36 -10.18 26.98
C ALA A 179 -19.31 -10.49 28.48
N ARG A 180 -18.78 -11.66 28.86
CA ARG A 180 -18.55 -12.03 30.27
C ARG A 180 -17.63 -11.04 30.99
N SER A 181 -16.59 -10.56 30.31
CA SER A 181 -15.66 -9.57 30.87
C SER A 181 -16.32 -8.21 31.10
N VAL A 182 -17.17 -7.76 30.17
CA VAL A 182 -17.98 -6.54 30.32
C VAL A 182 -19.01 -6.69 31.42
N TYR A 183 -19.64 -7.86 31.56
CA TYR A 183 -20.55 -8.14 32.67
C TYR A 183 -19.86 -8.01 34.04
N LEU A 184 -18.62 -8.49 34.18
CA LEU A 184 -17.83 -8.27 35.40
C LEU A 184 -17.58 -6.77 35.66
N ARG A 185 -17.23 -5.99 34.63
CA ARG A 185 -17.08 -4.52 34.76
C ARG A 185 -18.40 -3.81 35.08
N TYR A 186 -19.53 -4.34 34.62
CA TYR A 186 -20.87 -3.85 34.97
C TYR A 186 -21.20 -4.09 36.44
N LEU A 187 -20.88 -5.27 36.98
CA LEU A 187 -21.04 -5.56 38.41
C LEU A 187 -20.11 -4.68 39.27
N GLU A 188 -18.86 -4.47 38.83
CA GLU A 188 -17.92 -3.54 39.45
C GLU A 188 -18.47 -2.10 39.49
N ALA A 189 -19.10 -1.64 38.40
CA ALA A 189 -19.76 -0.33 38.35
C ALA A 189 -20.95 -0.22 39.32
N HIS A 190 -21.54 -1.33 39.76
CA HIS A 190 -22.52 -1.43 40.85
C HIS A 190 -21.91 -1.57 42.24
N GLY A 191 -20.58 -1.47 42.36
CA GLY A 191 -19.86 -1.54 43.62
C GLY A 191 -19.66 -2.97 44.13
N GLN A 192 -19.87 -3.99 43.31
CA GLN A 192 -19.57 -5.37 43.66
C GLN A 192 -18.07 -5.66 43.48
N GLU A 193 -17.51 -6.47 44.37
CA GLU A 193 -16.16 -7.00 44.20
C GLU A 193 -16.20 -8.14 43.16
N VAL A 194 -15.40 -8.01 42.10
CA VAL A 194 -15.34 -8.99 41.00
C VAL A 194 -13.94 -9.55 40.84
N ALA A 195 -13.86 -10.82 40.46
CA ALA A 195 -12.60 -11.47 40.12
C ALA A 195 -12.60 -11.88 38.64
N PHE A 196 -11.57 -11.47 37.92
CA PHE A 196 -11.35 -11.90 36.54
C PHE A 196 -10.69 -13.28 36.55
N VAL A 197 -11.39 -14.29 36.02
CA VAL A 197 -10.84 -15.63 35.85
C VAL A 197 -9.87 -15.68 34.67
N ASP A 198 -8.91 -16.59 34.73
CA ASP A 198 -7.95 -16.82 33.64
C ASP A 198 -8.68 -17.06 32.32
N GLY A 199 -8.29 -16.31 31.28
CA GLY A 199 -8.92 -16.36 29.95
C GLY A 199 -9.95 -15.27 29.68
N THR A 200 -10.37 -14.48 30.68
CA THR A 200 -11.16 -13.25 30.47
C THR A 200 -10.30 -12.06 30.04
N TYR A 201 -10.94 -10.94 29.69
CA TYR A 201 -10.28 -9.69 29.33
C TYR A 201 -10.34 -8.71 30.51
N PRO A 202 -9.29 -8.58 31.33
CA PRO A 202 -9.30 -7.72 32.51
C PRO A 202 -8.92 -6.25 32.23
N GLY A 203 -8.71 -5.86 30.97
CA GLY A 203 -8.11 -4.56 30.65
C GLY A 203 -8.97 -3.37 31.10
N ASP A 204 -8.30 -2.28 31.47
CA ASP A 204 -8.96 -1.05 31.95
C ASP A 204 -9.83 -0.38 30.89
N TYR A 205 -9.59 -0.67 29.60
CA TYR A 205 -10.41 -0.19 28.49
C TYR A 205 -11.88 -0.66 28.58
N LEU A 206 -12.19 -1.71 29.36
CA LEU A 206 -13.56 -2.19 29.58
C LEU A 206 -14.28 -1.52 30.76
N VAL A 207 -13.57 -0.81 31.65
CA VAL A 207 -14.18 -0.06 32.76
C VAL A 207 -15.25 0.92 32.27
N PRO A 208 -14.98 1.82 31.30
CA PRO A 208 -16.01 2.73 30.79
C PRO A 208 -17.16 1.98 30.08
N VAL A 209 -16.90 0.80 29.53
CA VAL A 209 -17.93 -0.03 28.86
C VAL A 209 -18.88 -0.63 29.89
N GLY A 210 -18.37 -1.14 31.01
CA GLY A 210 -19.19 -1.64 32.12
C GLY A 210 -20.05 -0.53 32.73
N GLN A 211 -19.49 0.68 32.90
CA GLN A 211 -20.26 1.84 33.35
C GLN A 211 -21.35 2.24 32.34
N ALA A 212 -21.03 2.29 31.05
CA ALA A 212 -22.01 2.60 30.01
C ALA A 212 -23.14 1.55 29.93
N LEU A 213 -22.82 0.27 30.17
CA LEU A 213 -23.82 -0.78 30.27
C LEU A 213 -24.75 -0.54 31.46
N LYS A 214 -24.19 -0.21 32.64
CA LYS A 214 -24.97 0.15 33.83
C LYS A 214 -25.89 1.34 33.58
N ASP A 215 -25.40 2.37 32.92
CA ASP A 215 -26.20 3.56 32.60
C ASP A 215 -27.33 3.23 31.63
N LYS A 216 -27.14 2.25 30.73
CA LYS A 216 -28.13 1.79 29.75
C LYS A 216 -29.23 0.92 30.36
N VAL A 217 -28.88 -0.04 31.23
CA VAL A 217 -29.81 -1.11 31.69
C VAL A 217 -30.10 -1.09 33.19
N GLY A 218 -29.49 -0.18 33.95
CA GLY A 218 -29.64 -0.13 35.40
C GLY A 218 -29.11 -1.40 36.08
N ASP A 219 -29.90 -1.98 36.98
CA ASP A 219 -29.62 -3.22 37.71
C ASP A 219 -30.25 -4.47 37.08
N ALA A 220 -30.81 -4.36 35.86
CA ALA A 220 -31.59 -5.42 35.22
C ALA A 220 -30.88 -6.78 35.07
N TYR A 221 -29.55 -6.79 34.99
CA TYR A 221 -28.76 -8.03 34.87
C TYR A 221 -28.07 -8.44 36.18
N VAL A 222 -28.19 -7.66 37.25
CA VAL A 222 -27.60 -8.03 38.55
C VAL A 222 -28.26 -9.31 39.05
N ASP A 223 -27.44 -10.26 39.49
CA ASP A 223 -27.84 -11.59 39.97
C ASP A 223 -28.68 -12.41 38.97
N GLN A 224 -28.68 -12.05 37.68
CA GLN A 224 -29.34 -12.81 36.63
C GLN A 224 -28.44 -13.89 36.03
N PRO A 225 -29.01 -15.03 35.58
CA PRO A 225 -28.25 -16.08 34.94
C PRO A 225 -27.71 -15.65 33.56
N GLU A 226 -26.65 -16.31 33.09
CA GLU A 226 -25.89 -15.93 31.88
C GLU A 226 -26.75 -15.86 30.62
N ASP A 227 -27.72 -16.76 30.47
CA ASP A 227 -28.64 -16.82 29.34
C ASP A 227 -29.54 -15.59 29.20
N VAL A 228 -29.74 -14.83 30.27
CA VAL A 228 -30.55 -13.59 30.25
C VAL A 228 -29.80 -12.42 29.62
N TRP A 229 -28.48 -12.35 29.79
CA TRP A 229 -27.70 -11.16 29.42
C TRP A 229 -26.64 -11.39 28.34
N LEU A 230 -26.22 -12.65 28.10
CA LEU A 230 -25.05 -12.92 27.25
C LEU A 230 -25.20 -12.34 25.84
N GLU A 231 -26.32 -12.56 25.16
CA GLU A 231 -26.49 -12.10 23.78
C GLU A 231 -26.57 -10.56 23.69
N GLU A 232 -27.29 -9.92 24.60
CA GLU A 232 -27.45 -8.47 24.62
C GLU A 232 -26.13 -7.77 24.97
N ILE A 233 -25.41 -8.27 25.98
CA ILE A 233 -24.08 -7.75 26.36
C ILE A 233 -23.06 -8.05 25.26
N ARG A 234 -23.14 -9.20 24.58
CA ARG A 234 -22.25 -9.51 23.45
C ARG A 234 -22.38 -8.50 22.33
N ASN A 235 -23.61 -8.18 21.91
CA ASN A 235 -23.83 -7.17 20.87
C ASN A 235 -23.34 -5.79 21.35
N PHE A 236 -23.71 -5.38 22.58
CA PHE A 236 -23.28 -4.11 23.17
C PHE A 236 -21.74 -3.98 23.26
N ALA A 237 -21.07 -5.02 23.74
CA ALA A 237 -19.63 -5.03 23.89
C ALA A 237 -18.91 -5.01 22.54
N THR A 238 -19.41 -5.77 21.56
CA THR A 238 -18.86 -5.78 20.19
C THR A 238 -18.96 -4.39 19.56
N ASP A 239 -20.12 -3.73 19.66
CA ASP A 239 -20.32 -2.38 19.15
C ASP A 239 -19.34 -1.38 19.81
N ALA A 240 -19.21 -1.43 21.14
CA ALA A 240 -18.29 -0.57 21.88
C ALA A 240 -16.81 -0.80 21.48
N MET A 241 -16.40 -2.05 21.26
CA MET A 241 -15.03 -2.35 20.79
C MET A 241 -14.82 -1.89 19.35
N MET A 242 -15.82 -2.02 18.49
CA MET A 242 -15.73 -1.52 17.12
C MET A 242 -15.66 0.01 17.05
N ASP A 243 -16.34 0.73 17.94
CA ASP A 243 -16.20 2.19 18.04
C ASP A 243 -14.79 2.61 18.45
N LEU A 244 -14.18 1.87 19.38
CA LEU A 244 -12.80 2.11 19.80
C LEU A 244 -11.80 1.78 18.67
N ILE A 245 -11.99 0.67 17.95
CA ILE A 245 -11.19 0.32 16.76
C ILE A 245 -11.30 1.39 15.67
N ARG A 246 -12.52 1.89 15.38
CA ARG A 246 -12.72 2.98 14.40
C ARG A 246 -12.00 4.25 14.84
N ALA A 247 -12.08 4.61 16.12
CA ALA A 247 -11.36 5.75 16.66
C ALA A 247 -9.83 5.58 16.53
N ASP A 248 -9.30 4.38 16.75
CA ASP A 248 -7.87 4.06 16.58
C ASP A 248 -7.42 4.19 15.13
N LEU A 249 -8.19 3.66 14.18
CA LEU A 249 -7.91 3.84 12.76
C LEU A 249 -7.97 5.32 12.34
N ALA A 250 -8.98 6.05 12.79
CA ALA A 250 -9.13 7.48 12.50
C ALA A 250 -7.95 8.31 13.03
N SER A 251 -7.31 7.88 14.12
CA SER A 251 -6.11 8.52 14.66
C SER A 251 -4.92 8.49 13.72
N LEU A 252 -4.85 7.47 12.85
CA LEU A 252 -3.88 7.35 11.76
C LEU A 252 -4.41 7.93 10.44
N GLY A 253 -5.55 8.60 10.44
CA GLY A 253 -6.20 9.07 9.21
C GLY A 253 -6.72 7.93 8.33
N ILE A 254 -6.93 6.74 8.88
CA ILE A 254 -7.45 5.58 8.14
C ILE A 254 -8.97 5.53 8.28
N GLN A 255 -9.66 5.42 7.14
CA GLN A 255 -11.10 5.22 7.07
C GLN A 255 -11.40 3.98 6.22
N MET A 256 -12.25 3.09 6.74
CA MET A 256 -12.74 1.91 6.02
C MET A 256 -14.02 2.25 5.27
N ASP A 257 -14.18 1.70 4.07
CA ASP A 257 -15.40 1.86 3.26
C ASP A 257 -16.47 0.85 3.69
N LYS A 258 -16.05 -0.35 4.09
CA LYS A 258 -16.94 -1.41 4.55
C LYS A 258 -16.41 -2.13 5.77
N PHE A 259 -17.31 -2.40 6.72
CA PHE A 259 -17.10 -3.37 7.79
C PHE A 259 -18.00 -4.58 7.51
N PHE A 260 -17.42 -5.78 7.44
CA PHE A 260 -18.14 -7.02 7.18
C PHE A 260 -18.18 -7.87 8.45
N SER A 261 -19.38 -8.22 8.93
CA SER A 261 -19.55 -9.04 10.14
C SER A 261 -19.50 -10.52 9.80
N GLU A 262 -18.62 -11.28 10.46
CA GLU A 262 -18.63 -12.75 10.39
C GLU A 262 -19.99 -13.32 10.84
N LYS A 263 -20.58 -12.76 11.90
CA LYS A 263 -21.90 -13.18 12.41
C LYS A 263 -22.96 -13.16 11.31
N SER A 264 -22.86 -12.23 10.36
CA SER A 264 -23.80 -12.13 9.23
C SER A 264 -23.72 -13.30 8.22
N LEU A 265 -22.67 -14.14 8.28
CA LEU A 265 -22.54 -15.35 7.46
C LEU A 265 -23.40 -16.50 8.00
N TYR A 266 -23.64 -16.54 9.31
CA TYR A 266 -24.37 -17.62 9.95
C TYR A 266 -25.87 -17.39 9.90
N GLY A 267 -26.64 -18.44 9.61
CA GLY A 267 -28.11 -18.38 9.58
C GLY A 267 -28.71 -17.68 8.34
N THR A 268 -27.88 -17.23 7.40
CA THR A 268 -28.32 -16.55 6.17
C THR A 268 -28.35 -17.45 4.93
N GLY A 269 -27.83 -18.67 5.03
CA GLY A 269 -27.71 -19.58 3.88
C GLY A 269 -26.48 -19.31 3.01
N LEU A 270 -25.63 -18.33 3.36
CA LEU A 270 -24.50 -17.91 2.53
C LEU A 270 -23.36 -18.94 2.55
N ILE A 271 -23.08 -19.54 3.72
CA ILE A 271 -22.11 -20.65 3.84
C ILE A 271 -22.56 -21.84 3.00
N GLU A 272 -23.83 -22.20 3.13
CA GLU A 272 -24.46 -23.27 2.36
C GLU A 272 -24.38 -23.00 0.86
N SER A 273 -24.64 -21.76 0.43
CA SER A 273 -24.58 -21.36 -0.97
C SER A 273 -23.16 -21.42 -1.54
N ALA A 274 -22.17 -20.95 -0.78
CA ALA A 274 -20.77 -21.00 -1.20
C ALA A 274 -20.27 -22.45 -1.35
N LEU A 275 -20.59 -23.32 -0.39
CA LEU A 275 -20.22 -24.73 -0.46
C LEU A 275 -21.00 -25.50 -1.52
N LYS A 276 -22.27 -25.16 -1.74
CA LYS A 276 -23.04 -25.70 -2.86
C LYS A 276 -22.42 -25.31 -4.21
N SER A 277 -21.94 -24.08 -4.36
CA SER A 277 -21.23 -23.65 -5.58
C SER A 277 -19.98 -24.50 -5.85
N LEU A 278 -19.23 -24.85 -4.80
CA LEU A 278 -18.10 -25.78 -4.93
C LEU A 278 -18.54 -27.23 -5.23
N ASP A 279 -19.63 -27.69 -4.61
CA ASP A 279 -20.19 -29.03 -4.82
C ASP A 279 -20.74 -29.22 -6.24
N ASP A 280 -21.44 -28.22 -6.77
CA ASP A 280 -21.95 -28.20 -8.16
C ASP A 280 -20.79 -28.28 -9.19
N LYS A 281 -19.58 -27.86 -8.80
CA LYS A 281 -18.34 -27.99 -9.60
C LYS A 281 -17.63 -29.33 -9.38
N GLY A 282 -18.15 -30.21 -8.52
CA GLY A 282 -17.55 -31.51 -8.17
C GLY A 282 -16.32 -31.39 -7.26
N LEU A 283 -16.15 -30.25 -6.57
CA LEU A 283 -15.00 -29.95 -5.72
C LEU A 283 -15.22 -30.32 -4.25
N ILE A 284 -16.43 -30.74 -3.87
CA ILE A 284 -16.72 -31.29 -2.55
C ILE A 284 -16.83 -32.82 -2.65
N TYR A 285 -16.26 -33.54 -1.69
CA TYR A 285 -16.34 -35.01 -1.61
C TYR A 285 -16.17 -35.50 -0.17
N GLU A 286 -16.58 -36.75 0.08
CA GLU A 286 -16.28 -37.43 1.35
C GLU A 286 -14.95 -38.18 1.23
N GLY A 287 -14.04 -37.98 2.19
CA GLY A 287 -12.73 -38.60 2.15
C GLY A 287 -11.99 -38.58 3.49
N VAL A 288 -10.87 -39.29 3.56
CA VAL A 288 -10.02 -39.38 4.74
C VAL A 288 -8.71 -38.65 4.44
N LEU A 289 -8.36 -37.66 5.26
CA LEU A 289 -7.07 -36.97 5.15
C LEU A 289 -5.94 -37.86 5.70
N GLU A 290 -4.77 -37.79 5.07
CA GLU A 290 -3.54 -38.35 5.61
C GLU A 290 -3.13 -37.62 6.90
N PRO A 291 -2.43 -38.29 7.84
CA PRO A 291 -1.93 -37.63 9.04
C PRO A 291 -0.97 -36.50 8.66
N PRO A 292 -0.88 -35.43 9.48
CA PRO A 292 0.04 -34.32 9.23
C PRO A 292 1.48 -34.84 9.02
N LYS A 293 2.19 -34.30 8.03
CA LYS A 293 3.61 -34.60 7.82
C LYS A 293 4.41 -34.17 9.07
N GLY A 294 4.88 -35.13 9.86
CA GLY A 294 5.63 -34.89 11.11
C GLY A 294 5.19 -35.78 12.26
N LYS A 295 5.03 -35.19 13.46
CA LYS A 295 4.50 -35.91 14.63
C LYS A 295 3.02 -36.20 14.40
N LYS A 296 2.69 -37.47 14.23
CA LYS A 296 1.32 -37.97 14.37
C LYS A 296 0.87 -37.69 15.80
N PRO A 297 -0.19 -36.89 16.02
CA PRO A 297 -0.79 -36.77 17.35
C PRO A 297 -1.17 -38.16 17.86
N ASP A 298 -0.96 -38.42 19.16
CA ASP A 298 -1.26 -39.73 19.77
C ASP A 298 -2.76 -40.10 19.68
N ASP A 299 -3.61 -39.10 19.43
CA ASP A 299 -5.06 -39.17 19.26
C ASP A 299 -5.53 -39.12 17.79
N TRP A 300 -4.63 -39.21 16.81
CA TRP A 300 -5.03 -39.22 15.40
C TRP A 300 -5.65 -40.56 14.99
N GLU A 301 -6.88 -40.50 14.48
CA GLU A 301 -7.59 -41.61 13.86
C GLU A 301 -8.06 -41.23 12.45
N PRO A 302 -7.99 -42.15 11.47
CA PRO A 302 -8.55 -41.91 10.15
C PRO A 302 -10.07 -41.76 10.27
N ARG A 303 -10.59 -40.61 9.84
CA ARG A 303 -12.02 -40.29 9.85
C ARG A 303 -12.44 -39.72 8.51
N GLU A 304 -13.54 -40.26 8.00
CA GLU A 304 -14.21 -39.73 6.81
C GLU A 304 -14.78 -38.34 7.13
N GLN A 305 -14.52 -37.39 6.24
CA GLN A 305 -14.83 -35.98 6.39
C GLN A 305 -15.30 -35.42 5.05
N THR A 306 -16.17 -34.41 5.11
CA THR A 306 -16.51 -33.61 3.93
C THR A 306 -15.33 -32.67 3.62
N LEU A 307 -14.69 -32.90 2.48
CA LEU A 307 -13.47 -32.24 2.03
C LEU A 307 -13.73 -31.39 0.79
N PHE A 308 -13.08 -30.22 0.75
CA PHE A 308 -12.90 -29.42 -0.45
C PHE A 308 -11.59 -29.80 -1.13
N LYS A 309 -11.65 -30.15 -2.43
CA LYS A 309 -10.54 -30.46 -3.34
C LYS A 309 -9.68 -29.23 -3.66
N SER A 310 -9.15 -28.57 -2.63
CA SER A 310 -8.32 -27.37 -2.77
C SER A 310 -6.99 -27.65 -3.47
N THR A 311 -6.52 -28.91 -3.47
CA THR A 311 -5.28 -29.31 -4.18
C THR A 311 -5.38 -29.14 -5.70
N GLU A 312 -6.58 -29.29 -6.30
CA GLU A 312 -6.81 -29.00 -7.72
C GLU A 312 -6.60 -27.52 -8.06
N HIS A 313 -6.60 -26.64 -7.05
CA HIS A 313 -6.40 -25.21 -7.14
C HIS A 313 -5.08 -24.73 -6.50
N GLY A 314 -4.13 -25.64 -6.25
CA GLY A 314 -2.77 -25.31 -5.83
C GLY A 314 -2.53 -25.24 -4.32
N ASP A 315 -3.47 -25.72 -3.50
CA ASP A 315 -3.23 -25.97 -2.06
C ASP A 315 -2.36 -27.22 -1.84
N ASP A 316 -1.79 -27.36 -0.64
CA ASP A 316 -0.92 -28.49 -0.30
C ASP A 316 -1.70 -29.75 0.09
N VAL A 317 -2.88 -29.59 0.69
CA VAL A 317 -3.77 -30.67 1.16
C VAL A 317 -5.21 -30.19 1.09
N ASP A 318 -6.12 -31.09 0.71
CA ASP A 318 -7.57 -30.83 0.72
C ASP A 318 -8.06 -30.45 2.12
N ARG A 319 -9.08 -29.60 2.18
CA ARG A 319 -9.47 -28.93 3.43
C ARG A 319 -10.84 -29.42 3.92
N PRO A 320 -10.96 -29.77 5.21
CA PRO A 320 -12.26 -30.10 5.78
C PRO A 320 -13.13 -28.85 5.88
N VAL A 321 -14.37 -28.96 5.40
CA VAL A 321 -15.36 -27.88 5.43
C VAL A 321 -16.47 -28.13 6.45
N LYS A 322 -16.67 -29.39 6.85
CA LYS A 322 -17.55 -29.79 7.97
C LYS A 322 -16.78 -30.56 9.03
N LYS A 323 -17.20 -30.38 10.29
CA LYS A 323 -16.81 -31.18 11.44
C LYS A 323 -17.67 -32.45 11.51
N SER A 324 -17.21 -33.41 12.30
CA SER A 324 -17.90 -34.69 12.55
C SER A 324 -19.27 -34.57 13.22
N ASP A 325 -19.52 -33.46 13.92
CA ASP A 325 -20.81 -33.14 14.56
C ASP A 325 -21.80 -32.47 13.58
N GLY A 326 -21.41 -32.31 12.32
CA GLY A 326 -22.19 -31.64 11.28
C GLY A 326 -22.03 -30.12 11.24
N ALA A 327 -21.33 -29.52 12.21
CA ALA A 327 -21.08 -28.08 12.21
C ALA A 327 -19.99 -27.69 11.18
N TRP A 328 -20.01 -26.43 10.76
CA TRP A 328 -19.01 -25.89 9.83
C TRP A 328 -17.61 -25.80 10.48
N THR A 329 -16.56 -26.01 9.70
CA THR A 329 -15.19 -25.69 10.13
C THR A 329 -14.96 -24.17 10.08
N TYR A 330 -13.90 -23.67 10.72
CA TYR A 330 -13.51 -22.26 10.60
C TYR A 330 -13.14 -21.83 9.18
N PHE A 331 -12.88 -22.77 8.28
CA PHE A 331 -12.58 -22.46 6.89
C PHE A 331 -13.83 -22.23 6.03
N ALA A 332 -14.97 -22.80 6.42
CA ALA A 332 -16.24 -22.58 5.71
C ALA A 332 -16.73 -21.12 5.72
N PRO A 333 -16.70 -20.36 6.84
CA PRO A 333 -17.03 -18.93 6.81
C PRO A 333 -16.02 -18.13 5.97
N ASP A 334 -14.72 -18.49 5.99
CA ASP A 334 -13.73 -17.84 5.11
C ASP A 334 -14.06 -18.03 3.62
N ILE A 335 -14.44 -19.26 3.23
CA ILE A 335 -14.91 -19.58 1.86
C ILE A 335 -16.16 -18.75 1.54
N ALA A 336 -17.13 -18.70 2.44
CA ALA A 336 -18.39 -17.99 2.25
C ALA A 336 -18.19 -16.47 2.10
N TYR A 337 -17.29 -15.91 2.90
CA TYR A 337 -16.93 -14.51 2.83
C TYR A 337 -16.25 -14.16 1.50
N HIS A 338 -15.34 -15.01 1.02
CA HIS A 338 -14.70 -14.81 -0.28
C HIS A 338 -15.66 -15.06 -1.45
N TYR A 339 -16.62 -15.96 -1.28
CA TYR A 339 -17.73 -16.13 -2.22
C TYR A 339 -18.55 -14.84 -2.33
N ASP A 340 -18.92 -14.22 -1.20
CA ASP A 340 -19.58 -12.90 -1.20
C ASP A 340 -18.74 -11.83 -1.91
N LYS A 341 -17.43 -11.76 -1.67
CA LYS A 341 -16.55 -10.82 -2.40
C LYS A 341 -16.58 -11.06 -3.91
N VAL A 342 -16.53 -12.32 -4.36
CA VAL A 342 -16.60 -12.67 -5.79
C VAL A 342 -17.96 -12.29 -6.39
N GLU A 343 -19.05 -12.59 -5.69
CA GLU A 343 -20.42 -12.27 -6.14
C GLU A 343 -20.70 -10.76 -6.14
N ARG A 344 -20.03 -9.99 -5.27
CA ARG A 344 -20.03 -8.52 -5.31
C ARG A 344 -19.33 -7.94 -6.55
N GLY A 345 -18.68 -8.77 -7.36
CA GLY A 345 -18.12 -8.40 -8.66
C GLY A 345 -16.80 -7.61 -8.56
N PHE A 346 -15.94 -7.96 -7.60
CA PHE A 346 -14.57 -7.45 -7.59
C PHE A 346 -13.71 -8.16 -8.65
N ASP A 347 -12.89 -7.39 -9.36
CA ASP A 347 -11.95 -7.89 -10.36
C ASP A 347 -10.63 -8.39 -9.74
N MET A 348 -10.33 -7.99 -8.51
CA MET A 348 -9.15 -8.40 -7.77
C MET A 348 -9.41 -8.30 -6.26
N LEU A 349 -8.87 -9.26 -5.51
CA LEU A 349 -8.89 -9.26 -4.06
C LEU A 349 -7.45 -9.14 -3.54
N ILE A 350 -7.24 -8.30 -2.53
CA ILE A 350 -5.97 -8.15 -1.83
C ILE A 350 -6.26 -8.24 -0.33
N ASP A 351 -5.72 -9.26 0.32
CA ASP A 351 -5.82 -9.40 1.77
C ASP A 351 -4.46 -9.12 2.42
N ILE A 352 -4.46 -8.42 3.55
CA ILE A 352 -3.25 -8.09 4.31
C ILE A 352 -3.30 -8.79 5.66
N PHE A 353 -2.45 -9.81 5.81
CA PHE A 353 -2.39 -10.63 7.00
C PHE A 353 -1.11 -10.40 7.81
N GLY A 354 -1.15 -10.78 9.09
CA GLY A 354 0.05 -10.95 9.89
C GLY A 354 0.91 -12.11 9.39
N ALA A 355 2.22 -12.04 9.59
CA ALA A 355 3.17 -13.07 9.16
C ALA A 355 2.91 -14.46 9.78
N ASP A 356 2.22 -14.52 10.91
CA ASP A 356 1.74 -15.73 11.58
C ASP A 356 0.70 -16.51 10.77
N HIS A 357 0.06 -15.87 9.79
CA HIS A 357 -0.95 -16.48 8.91
C HIS A 357 -0.36 -17.00 7.58
N GLY A 358 0.97 -17.09 7.45
CA GLY A 358 1.61 -17.56 6.21
C GLY A 358 1.15 -18.95 5.74
N GLY A 359 0.82 -19.85 6.66
CA GLY A 359 0.28 -21.19 6.34
C GLY A 359 -1.16 -21.18 5.78
N TYR A 360 -1.86 -20.05 5.86
CA TYR A 360 -3.21 -19.85 5.36
C TYR A 360 -3.25 -19.33 3.92
N VAL A 361 -2.13 -18.87 3.38
CA VAL A 361 -2.07 -18.21 2.07
C VAL A 361 -2.55 -19.12 0.93
N LYS A 362 -2.01 -20.34 0.84
CA LYS A 362 -2.33 -21.26 -0.27
C LYS A 362 -3.79 -21.69 -0.26
N ARG A 363 -4.34 -22.02 0.91
CA ARG A 363 -5.74 -22.46 1.02
C ARG A 363 -6.73 -21.37 0.63
N MET A 364 -6.46 -20.11 1.00
CA MET A 364 -7.33 -19.00 0.63
C MET A 364 -7.27 -18.70 -0.87
N LYS A 365 -6.07 -18.74 -1.46
CA LYS A 365 -5.91 -18.60 -2.91
C LYS A 365 -6.61 -19.73 -3.67
N ALA A 366 -6.52 -20.96 -3.16
CA ALA A 366 -7.23 -22.10 -3.74
C ALA A 366 -8.76 -21.93 -3.66
N ALA A 367 -9.28 -21.46 -2.51
CA ALA A 367 -10.70 -21.17 -2.36
C ALA A 367 -11.18 -20.11 -3.36
N VAL A 368 -10.52 -18.96 -3.46
CA VAL A 368 -10.91 -17.91 -4.43
C VAL A 368 -10.78 -18.38 -5.87
N SER A 369 -9.73 -19.14 -6.20
CA SER A 369 -9.58 -19.73 -7.53
C SER A 369 -10.75 -20.63 -7.88
N ALA A 370 -11.17 -21.51 -6.96
CA ALA A 370 -12.31 -22.41 -7.16
C ALA A 370 -13.64 -21.67 -7.26
N LEU A 371 -13.89 -20.69 -6.40
CA LEU A 371 -15.13 -19.92 -6.38
C LEU A 371 -15.29 -19.08 -7.66
N SER A 372 -14.19 -18.49 -8.14
CA SER A 372 -14.20 -17.59 -9.30
C SER A 372 -13.89 -18.24 -10.66
N ASP A 373 -13.63 -19.55 -10.70
CA ASP A 373 -13.13 -20.26 -11.88
C ASP A 373 -11.82 -19.64 -12.43
N GLY A 374 -10.96 -19.19 -11.50
CA GLY A 374 -9.69 -18.53 -11.80
C GLY A 374 -9.81 -17.12 -12.38
N ARG A 375 -11.03 -16.55 -12.46
CA ARG A 375 -11.23 -15.19 -13.01
C ARG A 375 -10.75 -14.09 -12.07
N VAL A 376 -10.90 -14.27 -10.77
CA VAL A 376 -10.56 -13.26 -9.77
C VAL A 376 -9.26 -13.65 -9.07
N PRO A 377 -8.15 -12.91 -9.28
CA PRO A 377 -6.92 -13.14 -8.53
C PRO A 377 -7.07 -12.70 -7.07
N LEU A 378 -6.53 -13.52 -6.16
CA LEU A 378 -6.30 -13.15 -4.76
C LEU A 378 -4.79 -12.96 -4.53
N ASP A 379 -4.40 -11.75 -4.16
CA ASP A 379 -3.06 -11.46 -3.61
C ASP A 379 -3.14 -11.39 -2.09
N ILE A 380 -2.19 -12.01 -1.40
CA ILE A 380 -2.13 -11.96 0.07
C ILE A 380 -0.79 -11.40 0.46
N LYS A 381 -0.80 -10.25 1.14
CA LYS A 381 0.40 -9.57 1.64
C LYS A 381 0.60 -9.89 3.11
N LEU A 382 1.75 -10.48 3.43
CA LEU A 382 2.14 -10.75 4.81
C LEU A 382 2.90 -9.57 5.38
N CYS A 383 2.46 -9.04 6.51
CA CYS A 383 3.14 -8.02 7.29
C CYS A 383 3.87 -8.65 8.46
N GLN A 384 5.20 -8.50 8.50
CA GLN A 384 6.00 -8.91 9.65
C GLN A 384 5.76 -8.02 10.86
N LEU A 385 5.94 -8.62 12.04
CA LEU A 385 5.79 -7.93 13.32
C LEU A 385 6.74 -6.75 13.47
N VAL A 386 6.25 -5.73 14.18
CA VAL A 386 7.01 -4.56 14.59
C VAL A 386 7.48 -4.76 16.02
N LYS A 387 8.76 -4.48 16.27
CA LYS A 387 9.30 -4.35 17.63
C LYS A 387 9.45 -2.89 17.96
N LEU A 388 9.00 -2.48 19.15
CA LEU A 388 9.14 -1.12 19.62
C LEU A 388 10.41 -0.98 20.46
N PHE A 389 11.12 0.12 20.26
CA PHE A 389 12.27 0.51 21.05
C PHE A 389 12.10 1.94 21.58
N LYS A 390 12.54 2.16 22.82
CA LYS A 390 12.60 3.46 23.48
C LYS A 390 13.81 3.48 24.41
N ASP A 391 14.56 4.57 24.43
CA ASP A 391 15.80 4.73 25.19
C ASP A 391 16.81 3.59 24.92
N GLY A 392 16.84 3.11 23.67
CA GLY A 392 17.69 1.99 23.24
C GLY A 392 17.30 0.61 23.78
N GLN A 393 16.17 0.49 24.47
CA GLN A 393 15.65 -0.77 25.02
C GLN A 393 14.36 -1.19 24.34
N GLU A 394 14.14 -2.49 24.24
CA GLU A 394 12.88 -3.03 23.72
C GLU A 394 11.74 -2.62 24.65
N PHE A 395 10.80 -1.85 24.12
CA PHE A 395 9.62 -1.38 24.83
C PHE A 395 8.59 -2.53 24.88
N LYS A 396 8.72 -3.37 25.92
CA LYS A 396 8.00 -4.65 26.03
C LYS A 396 6.57 -4.51 26.52
N MET A 397 5.73 -5.40 26.00
CA MET A 397 4.34 -5.63 26.42
C MET A 397 4.26 -6.21 27.84
N SER A 398 3.42 -5.66 28.72
CA SER A 398 3.15 -6.26 30.03
C SER A 398 1.95 -7.20 29.97
N LYS A 399 2.20 -8.52 29.88
CA LYS A 399 1.14 -9.55 29.90
C LYS A 399 0.41 -9.66 31.25
N ARG A 400 1.00 -9.18 32.35
CA ARG A 400 0.48 -9.38 33.72
C ARG A 400 -0.46 -8.27 34.20
N ALA A 401 -0.49 -7.13 33.53
CA ALA A 401 -1.32 -5.98 33.91
C ALA A 401 -2.37 -5.63 32.84
N GLY A 402 -2.55 -6.46 31.81
CA GLY A 402 -3.48 -6.19 30.71
C GLY A 402 -3.09 -5.02 29.80
N THR A 403 -1.89 -4.44 29.98
CA THR A 403 -1.37 -3.29 29.24
C THR A 403 -0.47 -3.75 28.08
N PHE A 404 -1.06 -3.81 26.89
CA PHE A 404 -0.35 -3.88 25.62
C PHE A 404 -0.10 -2.47 25.10
N VAL A 405 1.00 -2.28 24.36
CA VAL A 405 1.24 -1.00 23.68
C VAL A 405 0.24 -0.90 22.54
N THR A 406 -0.69 0.02 22.70
CA THR A 406 -1.75 0.27 21.75
C THR A 406 -1.20 0.99 20.52
N LEU A 407 -1.95 0.94 19.43
CA LEU A 407 -1.73 1.78 18.27
C LEU A 407 -1.77 3.26 18.67
N ARG A 408 -2.72 3.62 19.55
CA ARG A 408 -2.86 4.96 20.11
C ARG A 408 -1.59 5.43 20.79
N ASP A 409 -0.97 4.60 21.64
CA ASP A 409 0.25 4.96 22.35
C ASP A 409 1.39 5.37 21.40
N VAL A 410 1.51 4.69 20.25
CA VAL A 410 2.52 5.03 19.22
C VAL A 410 2.17 6.37 18.55
N VAL A 411 0.90 6.55 18.17
CA VAL A 411 0.43 7.79 17.54
C VAL A 411 0.57 8.99 18.47
N ASP A 412 0.22 8.85 19.74
CA ASP A 412 0.36 9.91 20.74
C ASP A 412 1.84 10.24 21.02
N ALA A 413 2.73 9.25 20.91
CA ALA A 413 4.16 9.44 21.13
C ALA A 413 4.87 10.17 19.98
N VAL A 414 4.56 9.84 18.71
CA VAL A 414 5.33 10.36 17.55
C VAL A 414 4.50 11.05 16.48
N GLY A 415 3.18 11.03 16.60
CA GLY A 415 2.24 11.57 15.61
C GLY A 415 1.90 10.56 14.50
N PRO A 416 0.74 10.76 13.84
CA PRO A 416 0.27 9.85 12.79
C PRO A 416 1.16 9.88 11.55
N ASP A 417 1.56 11.06 11.09
CA ASP A 417 2.39 11.25 9.89
C ASP A 417 3.73 10.50 9.98
N VAL A 418 4.40 10.62 11.13
CA VAL A 418 5.67 9.92 11.40
C VAL A 418 5.46 8.41 11.46
N THR A 419 4.42 7.97 12.18
CA THR A 419 4.07 6.54 12.30
C THR A 419 3.85 5.92 10.92
N ARG A 420 3.05 6.58 10.08
CA ARG A 420 2.71 6.12 8.74
C ARG A 420 3.93 6.04 7.83
N PHE A 421 4.70 7.11 7.73
CA PHE A 421 5.86 7.14 6.85
C PHE A 421 6.90 6.12 7.28
N MET A 422 7.27 6.07 8.57
CA MET A 422 8.31 5.16 9.09
C MET A 422 8.00 3.70 8.80
N LEU A 423 6.76 3.25 9.00
CA LEU A 423 6.34 1.87 8.75
C LEU A 423 6.39 1.46 7.26
N LEU A 424 6.49 2.43 6.36
CA LEU A 424 6.61 2.24 4.91
C LEU A 424 8.06 2.41 4.41
N THR A 425 9.03 2.66 5.29
CA THR A 425 10.46 2.72 4.93
C THR A 425 11.13 1.35 4.81
N ARG A 426 10.36 0.26 4.87
CA ARG A 426 10.80 -1.11 4.66
C ARG A 426 9.71 -1.92 3.98
N LYS A 427 10.11 -3.01 3.32
CA LYS A 427 9.16 -3.97 2.75
C LYS A 427 8.31 -4.61 3.84
N ASN A 428 7.04 -4.88 3.56
CA ASN A 428 6.09 -5.46 4.52
C ASN A 428 6.52 -6.83 5.06
N ASP A 429 7.23 -7.62 4.25
CA ASP A 429 7.67 -8.98 4.55
C ASP A 429 8.99 -9.04 5.35
N GLN A 430 9.56 -7.89 5.73
CA GLN A 430 10.76 -7.79 6.55
C GLN A 430 10.42 -7.32 7.96
N GLY A 431 11.05 -7.90 8.99
CA GLY A 431 10.94 -7.40 10.37
C GLY A 431 11.30 -5.92 10.47
N PHE A 432 10.64 -5.20 11.39
CA PHE A 432 10.85 -3.76 11.56
C PHE A 432 11.03 -3.40 13.02
N ASP A 433 12.16 -2.76 13.33
CA ASP A 433 12.43 -2.19 14.64
C ASP A 433 12.05 -0.71 14.60
N PHE A 434 10.93 -0.37 15.24
CA PHE A 434 10.45 1.00 15.37
C PHE A 434 11.03 1.63 16.63
N ASP A 435 11.99 2.52 16.43
CA ASP A 435 12.64 3.27 17.50
C ASP A 435 11.95 4.64 17.67
N LEU A 436 11.27 4.84 18.80
CA LEU A 436 10.47 6.04 19.08
C LEU A 436 11.34 7.30 19.13
N ASP A 437 12.57 7.19 19.64
CA ASP A 437 13.47 8.35 19.77
C ASP A 437 13.99 8.77 18.39
N LYS A 438 14.37 7.79 17.56
CA LYS A 438 14.80 8.07 16.18
C LYS A 438 13.65 8.60 15.31
N ALA A 439 12.43 8.15 15.55
CA ALA A 439 11.25 8.64 14.84
C ALA A 439 11.00 10.14 15.08
N LEU A 440 11.38 10.66 16.25
CA LEU A 440 11.27 12.07 16.63
C LEU A 440 12.53 12.90 16.29
N GLU A 441 13.62 12.26 15.87
CA GLU A 441 14.88 12.93 15.62
C GLU A 441 14.78 13.89 14.43
N GLN A 442 15.17 15.15 14.64
CA GLN A 442 15.27 16.16 13.58
C GLN A 442 16.61 16.08 12.86
N SER A 443 16.88 14.94 12.23
CA SER A 443 18.14 14.70 11.53
C SER A 443 17.93 14.13 10.14
N LYS A 444 19.00 14.17 9.33
CA LYS A 444 19.02 13.57 8.00
C LYS A 444 18.84 12.05 8.01
N ASP A 445 19.11 11.41 9.15
CA ASP A 445 19.01 9.96 9.31
C ASP A 445 17.56 9.53 9.61
N ASN A 446 16.68 10.48 9.96
CA ASN A 446 15.24 10.29 10.01
C ASN A 446 14.60 10.57 8.63
N PRO A 447 14.14 9.53 7.91
CA PRO A 447 13.64 9.68 6.55
C PRO A 447 12.35 10.51 6.46
N VAL A 448 11.49 10.50 7.49
CA VAL A 448 10.28 11.34 7.52
C VAL A 448 10.67 12.80 7.58
N PHE A 449 11.53 13.14 8.55
CA PHE A 449 12.02 14.51 8.72
C PHE A 449 12.72 14.98 7.44
N TYR A 450 13.54 14.14 6.82
CA TYR A 450 14.30 14.50 5.62
C TYR A 450 13.42 14.90 4.43
N VAL A 451 12.34 14.14 4.19
CA VAL A 451 11.35 14.41 3.13
C VAL A 451 10.48 15.62 3.49
N GLN A 452 9.97 15.68 4.72
CA GLN A 452 9.16 16.82 5.18
C GLN A 452 9.94 18.14 5.13
N TYR A 453 11.22 18.10 5.52
CA TYR A 453 12.11 19.25 5.48
C TYR A 453 12.32 19.76 4.05
N ALA A 454 12.35 18.88 3.03
CA ALA A 454 12.41 19.31 1.64
C ALA A 454 11.21 20.21 1.27
N ASN A 455 9.99 19.77 1.61
CA ASN A 455 8.78 20.55 1.33
C ASN A 455 8.73 21.87 2.14
N ALA A 456 9.02 21.81 3.44
CA ALA A 456 9.04 22.99 4.30
C ALA A 456 10.10 24.01 3.85
N ARG A 457 11.26 23.55 3.37
CA ARG A 457 12.32 24.39 2.82
C ARG A 457 11.90 25.10 1.54
N ILE A 458 11.18 24.42 0.65
CA ILE A 458 10.62 25.01 -0.56
C ILE A 458 9.61 26.11 -0.17
N CYS A 459 8.69 25.81 0.74
CA CYS A 459 7.70 26.77 1.25
C CYS A 459 8.39 28.00 1.86
N SER A 460 9.44 27.81 2.67
CA SER A 460 10.25 28.91 3.20
C SER A 460 10.93 29.73 2.11
N THR A 461 11.43 29.08 1.06
CA THR A 461 12.09 29.76 -0.06
C THR A 461 11.10 30.59 -0.88
N LEU A 462 9.89 30.09 -1.09
CA LEU A 462 8.78 30.85 -1.71
C LEU A 462 8.43 32.08 -0.89
N ARG A 463 8.32 31.96 0.45
CA ARG A 463 8.08 33.11 1.33
C ARG A 463 9.20 34.15 1.24
N LYS A 464 10.46 33.72 1.24
CA LYS A 464 11.62 34.63 1.07
C LYS A 464 11.62 35.36 -0.27
N ALA A 465 11.22 34.68 -1.35
CA ALA A 465 11.07 35.33 -2.66
C ALA A 465 9.99 36.42 -2.61
N ALA A 466 8.85 36.13 -1.98
CA ALA A 466 7.76 37.10 -1.80
C ALA A 466 8.18 38.30 -0.94
N GLU A 467 8.91 38.07 0.16
CA GLU A 467 9.48 39.13 1.01
C GLU A 467 10.46 40.04 0.24
N ALA A 468 11.18 39.49 -0.73
CA ALA A 468 12.06 40.22 -1.65
C ALA A 468 11.30 40.90 -2.80
N GLY A 469 9.97 40.90 -2.80
CA GLY A 469 9.14 41.51 -3.84
C GLY A 469 9.07 40.72 -5.15
N ILE A 470 9.46 39.44 -5.15
CA ILE A 470 9.40 38.55 -6.32
C ILE A 470 8.11 37.72 -6.25
N THR A 471 7.21 37.92 -7.22
CA THR A 471 5.98 37.15 -7.33
C THR A 471 6.27 35.69 -7.63
N THR A 472 5.67 34.77 -6.85
CA THR A 472 5.86 33.32 -6.99
C THR A 472 4.53 32.56 -6.90
N ASP A 473 3.43 33.20 -7.29
CA ASP A 473 2.13 32.52 -7.40
C ASP A 473 2.15 31.45 -8.51
N ASP A 474 1.19 30.52 -8.44
CA ASP A 474 1.16 29.35 -9.33
C ASP A 474 1.07 29.75 -10.81
N ALA A 475 0.37 30.85 -11.14
CA ALA A 475 0.28 31.35 -12.51
C ALA A 475 1.63 31.87 -13.03
N THR A 476 2.37 32.60 -12.19
CA THR A 476 3.71 33.11 -12.51
C THR A 476 4.71 31.99 -12.70
N LEU A 477 4.70 30.98 -11.81
CA LEU A 477 5.62 29.85 -11.91
C LEU A 477 5.28 28.94 -13.10
N ALA A 478 4.00 28.74 -13.42
CA ALA A 478 3.59 27.99 -14.60
C ALA A 478 3.98 28.68 -15.92
N ALA A 479 4.07 30.02 -15.92
CA ALA A 479 4.50 30.81 -17.08
C ALA A 479 6.02 31.06 -17.13
N ALA A 480 6.80 30.50 -16.19
CA ALA A 480 8.23 30.73 -16.13
C ALA A 480 8.97 30.19 -17.37
N ASP A 481 10.00 30.89 -17.83
CA ASP A 481 10.86 30.39 -18.91
C ASP A 481 11.80 29.29 -18.39
N LEU A 482 11.34 28.05 -18.51
CA LEU A 482 12.06 26.85 -18.08
C LEU A 482 13.32 26.57 -18.92
N THR A 483 13.48 27.21 -20.08
CA THR A 483 14.69 27.08 -20.90
C THR A 483 15.91 27.70 -20.20
N LEU A 484 15.71 28.51 -19.17
CA LEU A 484 16.80 29.05 -18.33
C LEU A 484 17.45 28.01 -17.41
N LEU A 485 16.85 26.81 -17.27
CA LEU A 485 17.41 25.71 -16.48
C LEU A 485 18.39 24.89 -17.31
N GLN A 486 19.64 25.34 -17.35
CA GLN A 486 20.70 24.80 -18.22
C GLN A 486 21.77 24.00 -17.48
N ASP A 487 21.78 24.05 -16.14
CA ASP A 487 22.78 23.34 -15.35
C ASP A 487 22.39 21.87 -15.17
N ASP A 488 23.36 20.96 -15.30
CA ASP A 488 23.10 19.53 -15.21
C ASP A 488 22.53 19.13 -13.85
N ALA A 489 22.86 19.83 -12.75
CA ALA A 489 22.27 19.56 -11.44
C ALA A 489 20.77 19.89 -11.39
N GLN A 490 20.32 20.93 -12.10
CA GLN A 490 18.89 21.25 -12.24
C GLN A 490 18.18 20.18 -13.07
N LEU A 491 18.83 19.74 -14.16
CA LEU A 491 18.30 18.70 -15.03
C LEU A 491 18.24 17.34 -14.32
N THR A 492 19.16 17.02 -13.40
CA THR A 492 19.08 15.80 -12.58
C THR A 492 17.81 15.77 -11.74
N VAL A 493 17.43 16.89 -11.11
CA VAL A 493 16.15 16.97 -10.38
C VAL A 493 14.95 16.80 -11.32
N ALA A 494 14.97 17.43 -12.51
CA ALA A 494 13.92 17.27 -13.51
C ALA A 494 13.81 15.83 -14.04
N LYS A 495 14.94 15.14 -14.24
CA LYS A 495 14.98 13.71 -14.57
C LYS A 495 14.36 12.87 -13.47
N LYS A 496 14.68 13.17 -12.21
CA LYS A 496 14.08 12.46 -11.07
C LYS A 496 12.56 12.63 -11.03
N LEU A 497 12.06 13.84 -11.29
CA LEU A 497 10.61 14.11 -11.40
C LEU A 497 9.97 13.32 -12.55
N ALA A 498 10.67 13.16 -13.68
CA ALA A 498 10.18 12.39 -14.83
C ALA A 498 9.99 10.89 -14.52
N GLU A 499 10.68 10.35 -13.51
CA GLU A 499 10.50 8.95 -13.07
C GLU A 499 9.18 8.71 -12.32
N TRP A 500 8.57 9.77 -11.75
CA TRP A 500 7.43 9.63 -10.82
C TRP A 500 6.26 8.83 -11.40
N PRO A 501 5.70 9.15 -12.59
CA PRO A 501 4.55 8.41 -13.13
C PRO A 501 4.83 6.91 -13.26
N ARG A 502 6.01 6.54 -13.79
CA ARG A 502 6.42 5.15 -13.96
C ARG A 502 6.63 4.45 -12.61
N LEU A 503 7.22 5.14 -11.63
CA LEU A 503 7.44 4.59 -10.29
C LEU A 503 6.11 4.23 -9.62
N VAL A 504 5.11 5.11 -9.69
CA VAL A 504 3.79 4.89 -9.11
C VAL A 504 3.11 3.68 -9.78
N GLU A 505 3.15 3.59 -11.12
CA GLU A 505 2.61 2.42 -11.84
C GLU A 505 3.31 1.11 -11.44
N ILE A 506 4.64 1.12 -11.31
CA ILE A 506 5.40 -0.07 -10.89
C ILE A 506 5.00 -0.47 -9.47
N ALA A 507 4.93 0.49 -8.54
CA ALA A 507 4.55 0.24 -7.16
C ALA A 507 3.14 -0.35 -7.05
N ALA A 508 2.20 0.14 -7.87
CA ALA A 508 0.85 -0.39 -7.93
C ALA A 508 0.82 -1.81 -8.51
N ARG A 509 1.52 -2.08 -9.63
CA ARG A 509 1.56 -3.42 -10.25
C ARG A 509 2.14 -4.49 -9.33
N THR A 510 3.09 -4.13 -8.47
CA THR A 510 3.71 -5.07 -7.52
C THR A 510 3.07 -5.05 -6.14
N ASN A 511 2.08 -4.17 -5.90
CA ASN A 511 1.48 -3.91 -4.60
C ASN A 511 2.54 -3.59 -3.53
N GLU A 512 3.49 -2.71 -3.86
CA GLU A 512 4.65 -2.33 -3.04
C GLU A 512 4.66 -0.81 -2.71
N PRO A 513 3.78 -0.32 -1.81
CA PRO A 513 3.67 1.12 -1.49
C PRO A 513 4.96 1.71 -0.87
N HIS A 514 5.82 0.90 -0.25
CA HIS A 514 7.12 1.35 0.28
C HIS A 514 8.03 1.99 -0.78
N ARG A 515 7.84 1.66 -2.06
CA ARG A 515 8.60 2.27 -3.17
C ARG A 515 8.34 3.77 -3.28
N VAL A 516 7.16 4.24 -2.91
CA VAL A 516 6.83 5.67 -2.86
C VAL A 516 7.70 6.36 -1.81
N ALA A 517 7.80 5.81 -0.60
CA ALA A 517 8.64 6.37 0.46
C ALA A 517 10.12 6.47 0.05
N PHE A 518 10.66 5.42 -0.61
CA PHE A 518 12.02 5.42 -1.13
C PHE A 518 12.23 6.49 -2.21
N TYR A 519 11.31 6.58 -3.16
CA TYR A 519 11.37 7.59 -4.20
C TYR A 519 11.34 9.02 -3.63
N LEU A 520 10.47 9.28 -2.65
CA LEU A 520 10.38 10.59 -2.00
C LEU A 520 11.67 10.98 -1.28
N TYR A 521 12.32 10.02 -0.62
CA TYR A 521 13.62 10.22 0.00
C TYR A 521 14.70 10.58 -1.04
N ASP A 522 14.74 9.86 -2.15
CA ASP A 522 15.68 10.14 -3.24
C ASP A 522 15.44 11.52 -3.86
N LEU A 523 14.18 11.87 -4.12
CA LEU A 523 13.81 13.19 -4.67
C LEU A 523 14.18 14.34 -3.72
N ALA A 524 13.93 14.14 -2.41
CA ALA A 524 14.39 15.09 -1.39
C ALA A 524 15.91 15.21 -1.39
N SER A 525 16.65 14.10 -1.55
CA SER A 525 18.11 14.09 -1.61
C SER A 525 18.65 14.94 -2.77
N GLU A 526 18.09 14.75 -3.98
CA GLU A 526 18.46 15.54 -5.17
C GLU A 526 18.20 17.03 -4.97
N LEU A 527 17.05 17.38 -4.40
CA LEU A 527 16.72 18.77 -4.06
C LEU A 527 17.72 19.37 -3.06
N HIS A 528 18.01 18.65 -1.97
CA HIS A 528 18.95 19.13 -0.95
C HIS A 528 20.35 19.33 -1.52
N GLY A 529 20.79 18.44 -2.42
CA GLY A 529 22.02 18.57 -3.19
C GLY A 529 22.04 19.85 -4.03
N LEU A 530 20.97 20.13 -4.78
CA LEU A 530 20.85 21.34 -5.59
C LEU A 530 20.90 22.61 -4.74
N TYR A 531 20.18 22.65 -3.61
CA TYR A 531 20.26 23.76 -2.68
C TYR A 531 21.66 23.95 -2.07
N HIS A 532 22.38 22.86 -1.82
CA HIS A 532 23.75 22.93 -1.32
C HIS A 532 24.69 23.57 -2.35
N LEU A 533 24.58 23.17 -3.63
CA LEU A 533 25.33 23.78 -4.72
C LEU A 533 25.07 25.27 -4.87
N GLY A 534 23.84 25.73 -4.62
CA GLY A 534 23.50 27.16 -4.60
C GLY A 534 24.27 27.99 -3.57
N LYS A 535 24.87 27.37 -2.54
CA LYS A 535 25.74 28.09 -1.58
C LYS A 535 27.08 28.48 -2.20
N THR A 536 27.63 27.63 -3.06
CA THR A 536 28.95 27.81 -3.68
C THR A 536 28.87 28.34 -5.12
N ASN A 537 27.74 28.14 -5.79
CA ASN A 537 27.46 28.65 -7.14
C ASN A 537 26.25 29.59 -7.13
N GLU A 538 26.49 30.90 -7.27
CA GLU A 538 25.44 31.91 -7.26
C GLU A 538 24.43 31.72 -8.40
N GLY A 539 24.88 31.17 -9.53
CA GLY A 539 24.02 30.82 -10.67
C GLY A 539 22.96 29.77 -10.32
N LEU A 540 23.16 28.98 -9.26
CA LEU A 540 22.25 27.94 -8.79
C LEU A 540 21.40 28.35 -7.57
N ARG A 541 21.59 29.56 -7.02
CA ARG A 541 20.70 30.06 -5.97
C ARG A 541 19.27 30.15 -6.48
N PHE A 542 18.33 29.60 -5.72
CA PHE A 542 16.90 29.62 -6.06
C PHE A 542 16.34 31.03 -6.13
N VAL A 543 16.72 31.90 -5.18
CA VAL A 543 16.33 33.31 -5.15
C VAL A 543 17.52 34.17 -5.54
N ASN A 544 17.37 34.95 -6.61
CA ASN A 544 18.31 35.98 -7.03
C ASN A 544 17.53 37.23 -7.50
N GLU A 545 17.53 38.26 -6.67
CA GLU A 545 16.83 39.54 -6.90
C GLU A 545 17.29 40.25 -8.18
N SER A 546 18.56 40.06 -8.56
CA SER A 546 19.10 40.68 -9.78
C SER A 546 18.63 40.01 -11.08
N ASN A 547 18.02 38.83 -11.00
CA ASN A 547 17.49 38.11 -12.15
C ASN A 547 16.15 37.41 -11.83
N PRO A 548 15.03 38.15 -11.87
CA PRO A 548 13.70 37.60 -11.59
C PRO A 548 13.31 36.45 -12.51
N SER A 549 13.65 36.49 -13.80
CA SER A 549 13.31 35.42 -14.75
C SER A 549 13.98 34.09 -14.39
N ALA A 550 15.28 34.11 -14.07
CA ALA A 550 15.98 32.92 -13.61
C ALA A 550 15.48 32.43 -12.24
N THR A 551 15.08 33.36 -11.36
CA THR A 551 14.43 33.03 -10.09
C THR A 551 13.12 32.29 -10.32
N HIS A 552 12.23 32.80 -11.18
CA HIS A 552 10.97 32.12 -11.50
C HIS A 552 11.19 30.70 -12.03
N ALA A 553 12.14 30.49 -12.95
CA ALA A 553 12.43 29.16 -13.49
C ALA A 553 12.91 28.18 -12.40
N LYS A 554 13.77 28.63 -11.48
CA LYS A 554 14.23 27.78 -10.36
C LYS A 554 13.16 27.55 -9.32
N MET A 555 12.33 28.55 -9.05
CA MET A 555 11.19 28.42 -8.14
C MET A 555 10.11 27.49 -8.72
N ALA A 556 9.93 27.48 -10.05
CA ALA A 556 9.09 26.53 -10.76
C ALA A 556 9.60 25.09 -10.58
N LEU A 557 10.91 24.86 -10.70
CA LEU A 557 11.54 23.57 -10.37
C LEU A 557 11.30 23.17 -8.90
N ALA A 558 11.52 24.09 -7.94
CA ALA A 558 11.27 23.82 -6.53
C ALA A 558 9.79 23.48 -6.26
N LYS A 559 8.87 24.24 -6.85
CA LYS A 559 7.42 24.00 -6.74
C LYS A 559 7.05 22.64 -7.33
N ALA A 560 7.60 22.25 -8.49
CA ALA A 560 7.39 20.93 -9.06
C ALA A 560 7.83 19.79 -8.11
N VAL A 561 8.96 19.96 -7.42
CA VAL A 561 9.38 19.01 -6.37
C VAL A 561 8.40 18.97 -5.20
N SER A 562 7.93 20.13 -4.72
CA SER A 562 6.92 20.21 -3.65
C SER A 562 5.62 19.51 -4.03
N ILE A 563 5.17 19.66 -5.29
CA ILE A 563 3.97 18.99 -5.82
C ILE A 563 4.13 17.47 -5.77
N VAL A 564 5.22 16.92 -6.30
CA VAL A 564 5.45 15.47 -6.32
C VAL A 564 5.65 14.91 -4.92
N ILE A 565 6.37 15.62 -4.04
CA ILE A 565 6.49 15.24 -2.62
C ILE A 565 5.11 15.21 -1.97
N SER A 566 4.28 16.23 -2.21
CA SER A 566 2.94 16.32 -1.62
C SER A 566 2.02 15.21 -2.13
N ALA A 567 2.05 14.91 -3.44
CA ALA A 567 1.29 13.81 -4.02
C ALA A 567 1.70 12.45 -3.43
N GLY A 568 3.01 12.18 -3.34
CA GLY A 568 3.51 10.94 -2.75
C GLY A 568 3.22 10.82 -1.26
N LEU A 569 3.40 11.88 -0.47
CA LEU A 569 3.01 11.88 0.94
C LEU A 569 1.50 11.64 1.09
N GLY A 570 0.67 12.25 0.23
CA GLY A 570 -0.77 12.00 0.18
C GLY A 570 -1.12 10.53 -0.08
N ILE A 571 -0.44 9.84 -1.00
CA ILE A 571 -0.60 8.39 -1.22
C ILE A 571 -0.27 7.60 0.05
N LEU A 572 0.75 8.03 0.80
CA LEU A 572 1.12 7.41 2.08
C LEU A 572 0.23 7.85 3.25
N GLY A 573 -0.76 8.72 3.03
CA GLY A 573 -1.63 9.32 4.05
C GLY A 573 -0.89 10.21 5.04
N VAL A 574 0.18 10.87 4.59
CA VAL A 574 1.01 11.78 5.37
C VAL A 574 0.75 13.23 4.94
N THR A 575 0.57 14.13 5.90
CA THR A 575 0.35 15.55 5.62
C THR A 575 1.68 16.26 5.29
N PRO A 576 1.82 16.93 4.13
CA PRO A 576 3.04 17.67 3.81
C PRO A 576 3.25 18.88 4.72
N ALA A 577 4.40 18.95 5.39
CA ALA A 577 4.78 20.05 6.27
C ALA A 577 5.14 21.30 5.45
N GLN A 578 4.50 22.43 5.77
CA GLN A 578 4.83 23.72 5.16
C GLN A 578 5.93 24.47 5.93
N GLU A 579 6.16 24.10 7.18
CA GLU A 579 7.19 24.63 8.07
C GLU A 579 7.66 23.50 9.00
N MET A 580 8.96 23.46 9.31
CA MET A 580 9.47 22.59 10.39
C MET A 580 9.43 23.39 11.69
N ARG A 581 8.87 22.81 12.75
CA ARG A 581 8.79 23.42 14.08
C ARG A 581 9.76 22.76 15.06
#